data_AF-A0AAJ5R2J7-F1
#
_entry.id   AF-A0AAJ5R2J7-F1
#
_cell.length_a   1.000
_cell.length_b   1.000
_cell.length_c   1.000
_cell.angle_alpha   90.00
_cell.angle_beta   90.00
_cell.angle_gamma   90.00
#
_symmetry.space_group_name_H-M   'P 1'
#
loop_
_entity.id
_entity.type
_entity.pdbx_description
1 polymer ?
#
loop_
_entity_poly.entity_id
_entity_poly.type
_entity_poly.pdbx_seq_one_letter_code
_entity_poly.pdbx_strand_id
1 'polypeptide(L)'
;MTATTASETQKAPLFYPNGIRDEKGAELQRAIYSLVSPRDPNSAIKVIALSDPLPLFSDLVCRCFVVRFDSEDRSCHYFIVDSSHPQYEQVRAAYKDAVFMSCHAVSGEHTDSDEVAA
;
A
#
# COMPACT_ATOMS: atom_id res chain seq x y z
N MET A 1 35.75 -15.51 -22.82
CA MET A 1 35.02 -14.25 -22.59
C MET A 1 33.98 -14.53 -21.52
N THR A 2 34.23 -14.15 -20.27
CA THR A 2 33.28 -14.30 -19.16
C THR A 2 32.54 -12.98 -19.00
N ALA A 3 31.32 -12.91 -19.52
CA ALA A 3 30.41 -11.81 -19.27
C ALA A 3 29.76 -12.04 -17.89
N THR A 4 30.30 -11.41 -16.86
CA THR A 4 29.59 -11.26 -15.59
C THR A 4 28.54 -10.18 -15.80
N THR A 5 27.31 -10.60 -16.10
CA THR A 5 26.13 -9.72 -16.11
C THR A 5 25.97 -9.13 -14.72
N ALA A 6 26.26 -7.84 -14.59
CA ALA A 6 25.83 -7.06 -13.44
C ALA A 6 24.32 -7.26 -13.32
N SER A 7 23.87 -7.81 -12.19
CA SER A 7 22.45 -7.91 -11.86
C SER A 7 21.90 -6.49 -11.87
N GLU A 8 21.22 -6.10 -12.95
CA GLU A 8 20.46 -4.86 -12.97
C GLU A 8 19.48 -4.95 -11.80
N THR A 9 19.70 -4.15 -10.76
CA THR A 9 18.73 -4.00 -9.67
C THR A 9 17.46 -3.46 -10.30
N GLN A 10 16.49 -4.34 -10.61
CA GLN A 10 15.22 -3.92 -11.16
C GLN A 10 14.62 -2.89 -10.21
N LYS A 11 14.38 -1.68 -10.74
CA LYS A 11 13.75 -0.60 -9.98
C LYS A 11 12.40 -1.12 -9.47
N ALA A 12 12.18 -0.95 -8.18
CA ALA A 12 11.03 -1.48 -7.45
C ALA A 12 10.31 -0.34 -6.73
N PRO A 13 8.96 -0.31 -6.71
CA PRO A 13 8.21 0.66 -5.94
C PRO A 13 8.51 0.57 -4.44
N LEU A 14 8.43 1.72 -3.77
CA LEU A 14 8.55 1.86 -2.33
C LEU A 14 7.15 1.92 -1.71
N PHE A 15 6.91 1.06 -0.71
CA PHE A 15 5.64 0.96 -0.02
C PHE A 15 5.64 1.75 1.28
N TYR A 16 4.58 2.55 1.47
CA TYR A 16 4.33 3.37 2.64
C TYR A 16 2.93 3.08 3.19
N PRO A 17 2.65 3.37 4.47
CA PRO A 17 1.34 3.08 5.07
C PRO A 17 0.16 3.78 4.36
N ASN A 18 0.44 4.91 3.70
CA ASN A 18 -0.56 5.73 3.01
C ASN A 18 -0.48 5.67 1.47
N GLY A 19 0.39 4.83 0.90
CA GLY A 19 0.52 4.71 -0.54
C GLY A 19 1.85 4.17 -1.04
N ILE A 20 2.14 4.44 -2.31
CA ILE A 20 3.31 3.93 -3.04
C ILE A 20 4.07 5.10 -3.64
N ARG A 21 5.40 5.00 -3.69
CA ARG A 21 6.25 5.91 -4.49
C ARG A 21 7.14 5.10 -5.41
N ASP A 22 7.39 5.60 -6.62
CA ASP A 22 8.28 4.91 -7.56
C ASP A 22 9.75 4.97 -7.13
N GLU A 23 10.11 5.99 -6.36
CA GLU A 23 11.42 6.16 -5.74
C GLU A 23 11.36 7.19 -4.61
N LYS A 24 12.46 7.32 -3.87
CA LYS A 24 12.55 8.28 -2.77
C LYS A 24 12.39 9.70 -3.31
N GLY A 25 11.38 10.43 -2.80
CA GLY A 25 11.09 11.79 -3.23
C GLY A 25 10.10 11.91 -4.39
N ALA A 26 9.74 10.81 -5.06
CA ALA A 26 8.68 10.82 -6.07
C ALA A 26 7.30 11.09 -5.45
N GLU A 27 6.34 11.44 -6.31
CA GLU A 27 4.96 11.68 -5.93
C GLU A 27 4.34 10.45 -5.25
N LEU A 28 3.54 10.70 -4.21
CA LEU A 28 2.84 9.65 -3.48
C LEU A 28 1.56 9.27 -4.22
N GLN A 29 1.54 8.05 -4.75
CA GLN A 29 0.34 7.41 -5.28
C GLN A 29 -0.46 6.85 -4.09
N ARG A 30 -1.53 7.52 -3.70
CA ARG A 30 -2.31 7.14 -2.51
C ARG A 30 -2.90 5.74 -2.69
N ALA A 31 -2.76 4.91 -1.67
CA ALA A 31 -3.31 3.55 -1.69
C ALA A 31 -3.77 3.11 -0.30
N ILE A 32 -4.69 2.15 -0.29
CA ILE A 32 -5.09 1.41 0.91
C ILE A 32 -4.73 -0.06 0.77
N TYR A 33 -4.52 -0.69 1.92
CA TYR A 33 -4.10 -2.08 2.05
C TYR A 33 -5.18 -2.87 2.79
N SER A 34 -5.46 -4.09 2.33
CA SER A 34 -6.37 -5.02 2.99
C SER A 34 -5.92 -6.45 2.78
N LEU A 35 -6.27 -7.36 3.70
CA LEU A 35 -6.09 -8.79 3.48
C LEU A 35 -7.22 -9.31 2.58
N VAL A 36 -6.87 -10.16 1.61
CA VAL A 36 -7.87 -10.88 0.80
C VAL A 36 -8.74 -11.78 1.68
N SER A 37 -8.14 -12.43 2.67
CA SER A 37 -8.82 -13.18 3.73
C SER A 37 -8.51 -12.53 5.09
N PRO A 38 -9.42 -11.72 5.66
CA PRO A 38 -9.16 -10.92 6.87
C PRO A 38 -8.80 -11.73 8.13
N ARG A 39 -9.12 -13.03 8.14
CA ARG A 39 -8.85 -13.92 9.28
C ARG A 39 -7.53 -14.67 9.17
N ASP A 40 -6.85 -14.60 8.03
CA ASP A 40 -5.56 -15.26 7.80
C ASP A 40 -4.44 -14.22 7.78
N PRO A 41 -3.54 -14.19 8.80
CA PRO A 41 -2.43 -13.23 8.87
C PRO A 41 -1.34 -13.47 7.81
N ASN A 42 -1.41 -14.58 7.07
CA ASN A 42 -0.57 -14.89 5.92
C ASN A 42 -1.31 -14.76 4.59
N SER A 43 -2.55 -14.24 4.62
CA SER A 43 -3.31 -13.94 3.42
C SER A 43 -2.51 -13.03 2.48
N ALA A 44 -2.77 -13.20 1.19
CA ALA A 44 -2.39 -12.20 0.20
C ALA A 44 -2.97 -10.82 0.55
N ILE A 45 -2.26 -9.78 0.16
CA ILE A 45 -2.60 -8.38 0.44
C ILE A 45 -3.14 -7.75 -0.84
N LYS A 46 -4.35 -7.21 -0.78
CA LYS A 46 -4.94 -6.38 -1.84
C LYS A 46 -4.57 -4.92 -1.59
N VAL A 47 -3.96 -4.29 -2.61
CA VAL A 47 -3.59 -2.87 -2.62
C VAL A 47 -4.47 -2.15 -3.63
N ILE A 48 -5.10 -1.05 -3.23
CA ILE A 48 -6.10 -0.33 -4.04
C ILE A 48 -5.71 1.15 -4.13
N ALA A 49 -5.64 1.69 -5.34
CA ALA A 49 -5.35 3.09 -5.58
C ALA A 49 -6.51 4.01 -5.15
N LEU A 50 -6.20 5.21 -4.68
CA LEU A 50 -7.18 6.18 -4.16
C LEU A 50 -7.12 7.58 -4.80
N SER A 51 -6.18 7.86 -5.70
CA SER A 51 -5.97 9.23 -6.23
C SER A 51 -7.01 9.64 -7.28
N ASP A 52 -7.63 10.81 -7.13
CA ASP A 52 -8.52 11.42 -8.16
C ASP A 52 -7.72 12.13 -9.27
N PRO A 53 -8.26 12.32 -10.49
CA PRO A 53 -9.60 11.93 -10.95
C PRO A 53 -9.69 10.49 -11.48
N LEU A 54 -8.56 9.80 -11.66
CA LEU A 54 -8.50 8.39 -12.00
C LEU A 54 -7.46 7.71 -11.09
N PRO A 55 -7.89 6.81 -10.18
CA PRO A 55 -6.99 6.13 -9.26
C PRO A 55 -6.18 5.05 -9.97
N LEU A 56 -5.16 5.51 -10.71
CA LEU A 56 -4.21 4.68 -11.46
C LEU A 56 -2.86 4.67 -10.75
N PHE A 57 -2.27 3.49 -10.67
CA PHE A 57 -0.85 3.35 -10.34
C PHE A 57 0.05 3.69 -11.55
N SER A 58 1.30 4.03 -11.25
CA SER A 58 2.35 4.35 -12.21
C SER A 58 2.72 3.13 -13.08
N ASP A 59 3.39 3.41 -14.20
CA ASP A 59 3.97 2.39 -15.07
C ASP A 59 4.99 1.49 -14.37
N LEU A 60 5.64 1.98 -13.31
CA LEU A 60 6.56 1.14 -12.53
C LEU A 60 5.78 0.08 -11.75
N VAL A 61 4.72 0.46 -11.05
CA VAL A 61 3.86 -0.48 -10.34
C VAL A 61 3.21 -1.46 -11.32
N CYS A 62 2.70 -0.98 -12.46
CA CYS A 62 2.12 -1.83 -13.49
C CYS A 62 3.11 -2.82 -14.12
N ARG A 63 4.43 -2.55 -14.07
CA ARG A 63 5.47 -3.50 -14.50
C ARG A 63 5.85 -4.51 -13.42
N CYS A 64 5.80 -4.10 -12.15
CA CYS A 64 6.14 -4.98 -11.03
C CYS A 64 5.00 -5.89 -10.60
N PHE A 65 3.75 -5.55 -10.91
CA PHE A 65 2.56 -6.26 -10.44
C PHE A 65 1.55 -6.52 -11.55
N VAL A 66 0.77 -7.59 -11.40
CA VAL A 66 -0.43 -7.83 -12.22
C VAL A 66 -1.55 -6.91 -11.74
N VAL A 67 -1.57 -5.69 -12.27
CA VAL A 67 -2.58 -4.68 -11.97
C VAL A 67 -3.87 -4.99 -12.72
N ARG A 68 -4.99 -4.87 -12.00
CA ARG A 68 -6.35 -5.03 -12.50
C ARG A 68 -7.11 -3.72 -12.32
N PHE A 69 -8.13 -3.55 -13.13
CA PHE A 69 -9.05 -2.41 -13.04
C PHE A 69 -10.40 -2.91 -12.54
N ASP A 70 -10.90 -2.30 -11.46
CA ASP A 70 -12.24 -2.54 -10.94
C ASP A 70 -13.20 -1.49 -11.52
N SER A 71 -14.02 -1.90 -12.50
CA SER A 71 -14.96 -1.01 -13.19
C SER A 71 -16.26 -0.77 -12.42
N GLU A 72 -16.60 -1.62 -11.44
CA GLU A 72 -17.93 -1.65 -10.85
C GLU A 72 -18.05 -0.74 -9.61
N ASP A 73 -16.98 -0.62 -8.80
CA ASP A 73 -17.05 0.12 -7.53
C ASP A 73 -16.51 1.56 -7.66
N ARG A 74 -15.22 1.69 -8.03
CA ARG A 74 -14.51 2.99 -7.98
C ARG A 74 -13.70 3.34 -9.22
N SER A 75 -13.77 2.52 -10.28
CA SER A 75 -12.95 2.71 -11.48
C SER A 75 -11.46 2.86 -11.13
N CYS A 76 -10.91 1.88 -10.40
CA CYS A 76 -9.59 1.99 -9.78
C CYS A 76 -8.64 0.84 -10.12
N HIS A 77 -7.34 1.14 -10.13
CA HIS A 77 -6.29 0.13 -10.14
C HIS A 77 -6.21 -0.56 -8.79
N TYR A 78 -6.09 -1.89 -8.84
CA TYR A 78 -5.71 -2.69 -7.70
C TYR A 78 -4.79 -3.83 -8.13
N PHE A 79 -4.02 -4.36 -7.19
CA PHE A 79 -3.28 -5.60 -7.37
C PHE A 79 -3.30 -6.41 -6.07
N ILE A 80 -2.97 -7.70 -6.20
CA ILE A 80 -2.92 -8.64 -5.08
C ILE A 80 -1.50 -9.20 -5.01
N VAL A 81 -0.93 -9.20 -3.82
CA VAL A 81 0.42 -9.68 -3.55
C VAL A 81 0.36 -10.86 -2.58
N ASP A 82 0.72 -12.04 -3.05
CA ASP A 82 0.88 -13.23 -2.21
C ASP A 82 2.31 -13.35 -1.66
N SER A 83 2.51 -14.29 -0.74
CA SER A 83 3.78 -14.49 -0.03
C SER A 83 4.95 -14.98 -0.90
N SER A 84 4.68 -15.43 -2.12
CA SER A 84 5.73 -15.82 -3.08
C SER A 84 6.33 -14.63 -3.82
N HIS A 85 5.67 -13.46 -3.79
CA HIS A 85 6.15 -12.27 -4.49
C HIS A 85 7.40 -11.68 -3.82
N PRO A 86 8.45 -11.29 -4.56
CA PRO A 86 9.69 -10.75 -3.99
C PRO A 86 9.49 -9.51 -3.12
N GLN A 87 8.42 -8.72 -3.38
CA GLN A 87 8.08 -7.53 -2.60
C GLN A 87 7.04 -7.78 -1.50
N TYR A 88 6.61 -9.01 -1.25
CA TYR A 88 5.55 -9.31 -0.27
C TYR A 88 5.86 -8.74 1.12
N GLU A 89 7.07 -8.95 1.64
CA GLU A 89 7.41 -8.46 2.99
C GLU A 89 7.40 -6.92 3.09
N GLN A 90 7.74 -6.21 2.01
CA GLN A 90 7.64 -4.74 1.96
C GLN A 90 6.18 -4.28 2.00
N VAL A 91 5.32 -4.94 1.21
CA VAL A 91 3.87 -4.67 1.18
C VAL A 91 3.22 -5.02 2.53
N ARG A 92 3.64 -6.11 3.15
CA ARG A 92 3.17 -6.56 4.47
C ARG A 92 3.56 -5.59 5.57
N ALA A 93 4.77 -5.06 5.54
CA ALA A 93 5.21 -4.02 6.48
C ALA A 93 4.31 -2.78 6.35
N ALA A 94 4.12 -2.27 5.13
CA ALA A 94 3.25 -1.11 4.88
C ALA A 94 1.79 -1.36 5.32
N TYR A 95 1.26 -2.57 5.10
CA TYR A 95 -0.06 -2.96 5.59
C TYR A 95 -0.16 -2.92 7.12
N LYS A 96 0.81 -3.51 7.83
CA LYS A 96 0.81 -3.51 9.31
C LYS A 96 0.85 -2.10 9.87
N ASP A 97 1.67 -1.24 9.29
CA ASP A 97 1.76 0.16 9.67
C ASP A 97 0.46 0.92 9.35
N ALA A 98 -0.17 0.66 8.21
CA ALA A 98 -1.45 1.26 7.84
C ALA A 98 -2.57 0.88 8.82
N VAL A 99 -2.64 -0.40 9.21
CA VAL A 99 -3.59 -0.88 10.23
C VAL A 99 -3.31 -0.23 11.57
N PHE A 100 -2.05 -0.20 12.00
CA PHE A 100 -1.65 0.46 13.25
C PHE A 100 -2.07 1.93 13.27
N MET A 101 -1.79 2.68 12.21
CA MET A 101 -2.21 4.08 12.09
C MET A 101 -3.74 4.24 12.14
N SER A 102 -4.49 3.34 11.51
CA SER A 102 -5.96 3.39 11.52
C SER A 102 -6.56 3.15 12.92
N CYS A 103 -6.00 2.22 13.70
CA CYS A 103 -6.47 1.92 15.04
C CYS A 103 -6.12 3.03 16.04
N HIS A 104 -4.94 3.64 15.90
CA HIS A 104 -4.48 4.69 16.83
C HIS A 104 -5.01 6.08 16.51
N ALA A 105 -5.46 6.34 15.28
CA ALA A 105 -6.14 7.59 14.93
C ALA A 105 -7.48 7.78 15.67
N VAL A 106 -8.13 6.70 16.11
CA VAL A 106 -9.42 6.74 16.82
C VAL A 106 -9.28 7.01 18.32
N SER A 107 -8.10 6.82 18.91
CA SER A 107 -7.93 6.86 20.37
C SER A 107 -7.58 8.25 20.94
N GLY A 108 -7.65 9.31 20.12
CA GLY A 108 -7.15 10.65 20.44
C GLY A 108 -8.17 11.72 20.81
N GLU A 109 -9.48 11.44 20.80
CA GLU A 109 -10.52 12.41 21.19
C GLU A 109 -11.35 11.88 22.34
N HIS A 110 -10.93 12.15 23.57
CA HIS A 110 -11.78 12.35 24.75
C HIS A 110 -10.97 13.23 25.72
N THR A 111 -10.80 14.51 25.38
CA THR A 111 -10.55 15.51 26.43
C THR A 111 -11.90 15.83 27.06
N ASP A 112 -12.19 15.12 28.14
CA ASP A 112 -13.27 15.41 29.06
C ASP A 112 -12.99 16.78 29.70
N SER A 113 -13.57 17.82 29.11
CA SER A 113 -13.59 19.17 29.68
C SER A 113 -14.85 19.31 30.52
N ASP A 114 -14.88 18.68 31.69
CA ASP A 114 -15.82 19.05 32.75
C ASP A 114 -15.18 20.17 33.59
N GLU A 115 -15.27 21.40 33.07
CA GLU A 115 -15.09 22.62 33.85
C GLU A 115 -16.34 22.82 34.72
N VAL A 116 -16.39 22.16 35.88
CA VAL A 116 -17.38 22.48 36.92
C VAL A 116 -16.85 23.66 37.72
N ALA A 117 -17.35 24.84 37.37
CA ALA A 117 -17.26 26.04 38.17
C ALA A 117 -17.98 25.86 39.52
N ALA A 118 -17.28 26.13 40.62
CA ALA A 118 -17.85 26.49 41.93
C ALA A 118 -16.89 27.41 42.69
#